data_AF-A0A1G2VSG6-F1
#
_entry.id   AF-A0A1G2VSG6-F1
#
_cell.length_a   1.000
_cell.length_b   1.000
_cell.length_c   1.000
_cell.angle_alpha   90.00
_cell.angle_beta   90.00
_cell.angle_gamma   90.00
#
_symmetry.space_group_name_H-M   'P 1'
#
loop_
_entity.id
_entity.type
_entity.pdbx_description
1 polymer ?
#
loop_
_entity_poly.entity_id
_entity_poly.type
_entity_poly.pdbx_seq_one_letter_code
_entity_poly.pdbx_strand_id
1 'polypeptide(L)'
;MTRQVPFKNGAPAAMDGKPEIFSYALMMETCKATKPTGALQLVANAAAGQYWDNSDTSLAVAFSQMADLAPQTPLEAMLISQMVAVNTAIGKIMQRGMLPDQTFEGKQMNMNLATKLQRTFLQQIDALEKLRGKGQQTVRVEHVTVNAGGQAIVGHVEHKQGGEG
;
A
#
# COMPACT_ATOMS: atom_id res chain seq x y z
N MET A 1 15.68 -4.63 11.56
CA MET A 1 15.20 -5.98 11.94
C MET A 1 14.04 -6.31 11.01
N THR A 2 14.18 -7.30 10.13
CA THR A 2 13.14 -7.64 9.15
C THR A 2 11.88 -8.11 9.90
N ARG A 3 10.75 -7.42 9.73
CA ARG A 3 9.47 -7.74 10.38
C ARG A 3 8.84 -8.97 9.71
N GLN A 4 9.42 -10.14 9.89
CA GLN A 4 8.87 -11.40 9.38
C GLN A 4 8.04 -12.09 10.46
N VAL A 5 6.81 -12.45 10.10
CA VAL A 5 5.94 -13.31 10.91
C VAL A 5 5.86 -14.65 10.19
N PRO A 6 6.34 -15.76 10.78
CA PRO A 6 6.10 -17.08 10.23
C PRO A 6 4.62 -17.45 10.45
N PHE A 7 4.09 -18.29 9.57
CA PHE A 7 2.73 -18.83 9.69
C PHE A 7 2.79 -20.36 9.69
N LYS A 8 1.85 -20.99 10.38
CA LYS A 8 1.65 -22.44 10.40
C LYS A 8 0.15 -22.73 10.53
N ASN A 9 -0.39 -23.58 9.67
CA ASN A 9 -1.80 -23.97 9.64
C ASN A 9 -2.77 -22.76 9.59
N GLY A 10 -2.42 -21.74 8.82
CA GLY A 10 -3.23 -20.53 8.63
C GLY A 10 -3.14 -19.51 9.77
N ALA A 11 -2.28 -19.71 10.77
CA ALA A 11 -2.12 -18.82 11.92
C ALA A 11 -0.65 -18.36 12.09
N PRO A 12 -0.40 -17.19 12.69
CA PRO A 12 0.96 -16.78 13.08
C PRO A 12 1.63 -17.84 13.97
N ALA A 13 2.87 -18.21 13.67
CA ALA A 13 3.66 -19.16 14.44
C ALA A 13 4.74 -18.45 15.27
N ALA A 14 5.38 -19.16 16.20
CA ALA A 14 6.51 -18.63 16.98
C ALA A 14 7.66 -18.16 16.09
N MET A 15 8.24 -17.00 16.41
CA MET A 15 9.48 -16.54 15.76
C MET A 15 10.68 -17.21 16.42
N ASP A 16 11.82 -17.18 15.74
CA ASP A 16 13.05 -17.71 16.32
C ASP A 16 13.38 -17.03 17.67
N GLY A 17 13.51 -17.86 18.70
CA GLY A 17 13.75 -17.44 20.09
C GLY A 17 12.62 -16.61 20.74
N LYS A 18 11.43 -16.47 20.13
CA LYS A 18 10.31 -15.69 20.70
C LYS A 18 9.02 -16.49 20.76
N PRO A 19 8.26 -16.39 21.86
CA PRO A 19 6.94 -17.00 21.96
C PRO A 19 5.97 -16.51 20.86
N GLU A 20 5.02 -17.36 20.49
CA GLU A 20 4.01 -17.11 19.45
C GLU A 20 3.20 -15.82 19.64
N ILE A 21 2.96 -15.41 20.89
CA ILE A 21 2.25 -14.16 21.21
C ILE A 21 2.89 -12.92 20.56
N PHE A 22 4.21 -12.91 20.35
CA PHE A 22 4.91 -11.81 19.69
C PHE A 22 4.56 -11.72 18.20
N SER A 23 4.30 -12.86 17.54
CA SER A 23 3.85 -12.90 16.14
C SER A 23 2.46 -12.30 15.98
N TYR A 24 1.55 -12.63 16.90
CA TYR A 24 0.24 -12.01 16.94
C TYR A 24 0.31 -10.51 17.21
N ALA A 25 1.14 -10.09 18.17
CA ALA A 25 1.33 -8.68 18.49
C ALA A 25 1.90 -7.89 17.29
N LEU A 26 2.94 -8.41 16.64
CA LEU A 26 3.52 -7.78 15.45
C LEU A 26 2.54 -7.71 14.28
N MET A 27 1.77 -8.78 14.08
CA MET A 27 0.73 -8.83 13.05
C MET A 27 -0.34 -7.76 13.30
N MET A 28 -0.85 -7.66 14.53
CA MET A 28 -1.83 -6.65 14.93
C MET A 28 -1.29 -5.22 14.78
N GLU A 29 -0.06 -4.97 15.22
CA GLU A 29 0.60 -3.67 15.11
C GLU A 29 0.75 -3.23 13.65
N THR A 30 1.13 -4.16 12.77
CA THR A 30 1.35 -3.92 11.34
C THR A 30 0.03 -3.69 10.61
N CYS A 31 -0.97 -4.54 10.87
CA CYS A 31 -2.29 -4.44 10.25
C CYS A 31 -3.19 -3.36 10.89
N LYS A 32 -2.70 -2.63 11.89
CA LYS A 32 -3.46 -1.60 12.64
C LYS A 32 -4.80 -2.13 13.14
N ALA A 33 -4.81 -3.37 13.62
CA ALA A 33 -6.01 -4.06 14.07
C ALA A 33 -6.01 -4.21 15.60
N THR A 34 -7.19 -4.12 16.20
CA THR A 34 -7.39 -4.30 17.65
C THR A 34 -7.52 -5.75 18.06
N LYS A 35 -7.84 -6.65 17.12
CA LYS A 35 -8.04 -8.08 17.36
C LYS A 35 -7.17 -8.93 16.43
N PRO A 36 -6.63 -10.07 16.91
CA PRO A 36 -5.90 -11.02 16.08
C PRO A 36 -6.65 -11.47 14.83
N THR A 37 -7.97 -11.71 14.97
CA THR A 37 -8.82 -12.18 13.88
C THR A 37 -8.95 -11.15 12.76
N GLY A 38 -9.08 -9.87 13.09
CA GLY A 38 -9.15 -8.79 12.10
C GLY A 38 -7.83 -8.62 11.35
N ALA A 39 -6.70 -8.68 12.07
CA ALA A 39 -5.38 -8.66 11.46
C ALA A 39 -5.16 -9.87 10.52
N LEU A 40 -5.48 -11.07 10.97
CA LEU A 40 -5.35 -12.28 10.16
C LEU A 40 -6.25 -12.22 8.91
N GLN A 41 -7.47 -11.70 9.02
CA GLN A 41 -8.36 -11.52 7.87
C GLN A 41 -7.75 -10.57 6.82
N LEU A 42 -7.11 -9.48 7.23
CA LEU A 42 -6.45 -8.57 6.30
C LEU A 42 -5.27 -9.24 5.59
N VAL A 43 -4.48 -10.03 6.30
CA VAL A 43 -3.38 -10.80 5.71
C VAL A 43 -3.92 -11.88 4.76
N ALA A 44 -4.99 -12.58 5.14
CA ALA A 44 -5.63 -13.59 4.31
C ALA A 44 -6.24 -13.00 3.04
N ASN A 45 -6.88 -11.84 3.12
CA ASN A 45 -7.39 -11.12 1.96
C ASN A 45 -6.27 -10.68 1.02
N ALA A 46 -5.13 -10.22 1.56
CA ALA A 46 -3.96 -9.85 0.78
C ALA A 46 -3.31 -11.07 0.11
N ALA A 47 -3.30 -12.21 0.80
CA ALA A 47 -2.83 -13.49 0.30
C ALA A 47 -3.82 -14.14 -0.70
N ALA A 48 -5.05 -13.64 -0.80
CA ALA A 48 -6.08 -14.22 -1.65
C ALA A 48 -5.60 -14.23 -3.10
N GLY A 49 -5.53 -15.43 -3.67
CA GLY A 49 -5.04 -15.60 -5.02
C GLY A 49 -3.52 -15.56 -5.15
N GLN A 50 -2.73 -15.87 -4.12
CA GLN A 50 -1.31 -16.28 -4.28
C GLN A 50 -1.20 -17.70 -4.87
N TYR A 51 -0.08 -18.02 -5.54
CA TYR A 51 0.03 -19.13 -6.50
C TYR A 51 0.15 -20.54 -5.94
N TRP A 52 0.37 -20.71 -4.65
CA TRP A 52 1.13 -21.86 -4.23
C TRP A 52 0.41 -22.58 -3.10
N ASP A 53 0.43 -23.91 -3.23
CA ASP A 53 -0.30 -24.95 -2.50
C ASP A 53 -0.03 -24.98 -0.98
N ASN A 54 0.60 -23.93 -0.46
CA ASN A 54 0.84 -23.76 0.95
C ASN A 54 0.28 -22.38 1.35
N SER A 55 -0.73 -22.40 2.22
CA SER A 55 -1.40 -21.19 2.69
C SER A 55 -0.45 -20.31 3.52
N ASP A 56 0.56 -20.89 4.16
CA ASP A 56 1.25 -20.25 5.28
C ASP A 56 2.31 -19.25 4.86
N THR A 57 3.25 -19.62 4.00
CA THR A 57 4.11 -18.61 3.36
C THR A 57 3.31 -17.52 2.58
N SER A 58 1.97 -17.65 2.30
CA SER A 58 1.17 -16.79 1.38
C SER A 58 0.69 -15.67 2.22
N LEU A 59 0.21 -16.06 3.40
CA LEU A 59 0.11 -15.19 4.54
C LEU A 59 1.46 -14.53 4.86
N ALA A 60 2.59 -15.26 4.89
CA ALA A 60 3.89 -14.65 5.20
C ALA A 60 4.36 -13.61 4.17
N VAL A 61 4.24 -13.91 2.88
CA VAL A 61 4.59 -13.00 1.76
C VAL A 61 3.64 -11.82 1.75
N ALA A 62 2.34 -12.04 1.84
CA ALA A 62 1.35 -10.97 1.90
C ALA A 62 1.59 -10.08 3.12
N PHE A 63 1.84 -10.67 4.29
CA PHE A 63 2.19 -9.94 5.50
C PHE A 63 3.46 -9.12 5.32
N SER A 64 4.52 -9.68 4.72
CA SER A 64 5.75 -8.96 4.43
C SER A 64 5.49 -7.76 3.51
N GLN A 65 4.73 -7.94 2.43
CA GLN A 65 4.39 -6.85 1.51
C GLN A 65 3.56 -5.76 2.20
N MET A 66 2.61 -6.15 3.06
CA MET A 66 1.88 -5.20 3.89
C MET A 66 2.81 -4.48 4.87
N ALA A 67 3.75 -5.19 5.51
CA ALA A 67 4.71 -4.61 6.44
C ALA A 67 5.66 -3.62 5.76
N ASP A 68 6.12 -3.93 4.55
CA ASP A 68 6.98 -3.08 3.72
C ASP A 68 6.27 -1.78 3.31
N LEU A 69 4.96 -1.85 3.06
CA LEU A 69 4.13 -0.67 2.78
C LEU A 69 3.80 0.15 4.04
N ALA A 70 4.08 -0.38 5.24
CA ALA A 70 3.96 0.30 6.54
C ALA A 70 2.66 1.09 6.73
N PRO A 71 1.49 0.42 6.86
CA PRO A 71 0.22 1.09 7.12
C PRO A 71 0.30 2.00 8.34
N GLN A 72 -0.23 3.22 8.26
CA GLN A 72 -0.23 4.15 9.39
C GLN A 72 -1.56 4.13 10.15
N THR A 73 -2.65 3.82 9.45
CA THR A 73 -4.01 3.81 9.98
C THR A 73 -4.74 2.50 9.63
N PRO A 74 -5.85 2.15 10.32
CA PRO A 74 -6.66 0.99 9.95
C PRO A 74 -7.19 1.06 8.51
N LEU A 75 -7.54 2.26 8.03
CA LEU A 75 -7.99 2.45 6.64
C LEU A 75 -6.87 2.21 5.63
N GLU A 76 -5.66 2.70 5.92
CA GLU A 76 -4.48 2.36 5.10
C GLU A 76 -4.24 0.85 5.07
N ALA A 77 -4.37 0.15 6.20
CA ALA A 77 -4.16 -1.29 6.26
C ALA A 77 -5.16 -2.07 5.39
N MET A 78 -6.41 -1.63 5.34
CA MET A 78 -7.43 -2.19 4.44
C MET A 78 -7.09 -1.94 2.97
N LEU A 79 -6.71 -0.70 2.62
CA LEU A 79 -6.33 -0.36 1.25
C LEU A 79 -5.08 -1.12 0.81
N ILE A 80 -4.05 -1.19 1.66
CA ILE A 80 -2.81 -1.91 1.40
C ILE A 80 -3.06 -3.42 1.23
N SER A 81 -3.91 -4.03 2.07
CA SER A 81 -4.34 -5.41 1.91
C SER A 81 -4.95 -5.66 0.52
N GLN A 82 -5.84 -4.76 0.08
CA GLN A 82 -6.44 -4.82 -1.25
C GLN A 82 -5.41 -4.62 -2.37
N MET A 83 -4.47 -3.67 -2.23
CA MET A 83 -3.41 -3.41 -3.21
C MET A 83 -2.52 -4.64 -3.43
N VAL A 84 -2.15 -5.33 -2.36
CA VAL A 84 -1.38 -6.57 -2.43
C VAL A 84 -2.13 -7.66 -3.20
N ALA A 85 -3.42 -7.85 -2.90
CA ALA A 85 -4.27 -8.80 -3.61
C ALA A 85 -4.42 -8.44 -5.10
N VAL A 86 -4.62 -7.16 -5.42
CA VAL A 86 -4.75 -6.67 -6.80
C VAL A 86 -3.47 -6.90 -7.60
N ASN A 87 -2.30 -6.55 -7.05
CA ASN A 87 -1.01 -6.78 -7.70
C ASN A 87 -0.80 -8.27 -8.02
N THR A 88 -1.17 -9.13 -7.09
CA THR A 88 -1.12 -10.59 -7.26
C THR A 88 -2.04 -11.05 -8.39
N ALA A 89 -3.29 -10.58 -8.40
CA ALA A 89 -4.28 -10.91 -9.41
C ALA A 89 -3.83 -10.48 -10.82
N ILE A 90 -3.21 -9.29 -10.96
CA ILE A 90 -2.63 -8.82 -12.22
C ILE A 90 -1.61 -9.84 -12.75
N GLY A 91 -0.64 -10.23 -11.92
CA GLY A 91 0.38 -11.20 -12.30
C GLY A 91 -0.22 -12.55 -12.74
N LYS A 92 -1.23 -13.04 -12.01
CA LYS A 92 -1.94 -14.29 -12.36
C LYS A 92 -2.63 -14.23 -13.71
N ILE A 93 -3.39 -13.18 -13.93
CA ILE A 93 -4.15 -12.98 -15.17
C ILE A 93 -3.19 -12.84 -16.35
N MET A 94 -2.08 -12.11 -16.17
CA MET A 94 -1.05 -12.01 -17.19
C MET A 94 -0.43 -13.36 -17.52
N GLN A 95 -0.04 -14.15 -16.50
CA GLN A 95 0.51 -15.50 -16.71
C GLN A 95 -0.49 -16.42 -17.44
N ARG A 96 -1.76 -16.42 -17.04
CA ARG A 96 -2.82 -17.21 -17.69
C ARG A 96 -3.03 -16.80 -19.15
N GLY A 97 -2.96 -15.51 -19.44
CA GLY A 97 -3.03 -14.98 -20.81
C GLY A 97 -1.82 -15.32 -21.68
N MET A 98 -0.71 -15.79 -21.09
CA MET A 98 0.52 -16.15 -21.81
C MET A 98 0.75 -17.67 -21.90
N LEU A 99 -0.24 -18.49 -21.55
CA LEU A 99 -0.14 -19.95 -21.69
C LEU A 99 0.04 -20.35 -23.18
N PRO A 100 0.88 -21.36 -23.49
CA PRO A 100 1.14 -21.78 -24.87
C PRO A 100 -0.13 -22.14 -25.64
N ASP A 101 -1.04 -22.88 -25.01
CA ASP A 101 -2.28 -23.38 -25.62
C ASP A 101 -3.48 -22.43 -25.44
N GLN A 102 -3.23 -21.17 -25.09
CA GLN A 102 -4.30 -20.20 -24.85
C GLN A 102 -4.96 -19.74 -26.15
N THR A 103 -6.30 -19.75 -26.18
CA THR A 103 -7.07 -19.25 -27.33
C THR A 103 -6.90 -17.74 -27.49
N PHE A 104 -7.15 -17.22 -28.70
CA PHE A 104 -7.07 -15.78 -28.95
C PHE A 104 -8.01 -15.00 -28.02
N GLU A 105 -9.25 -15.46 -27.85
CA GLU A 105 -10.25 -14.87 -26.96
C GLU A 105 -9.78 -14.91 -25.49
N GLY A 106 -9.17 -16.02 -25.08
CA GLY A 106 -8.59 -16.17 -23.75
C GLY A 106 -7.45 -15.18 -23.50
N LYS A 107 -6.54 -15.00 -24.47
CA LYS A 107 -5.47 -13.99 -24.39
C LYS A 107 -6.06 -12.59 -24.27
N GLN A 108 -6.98 -12.23 -25.15
CA GLN A 108 -7.63 -10.91 -25.18
C GLN A 108 -8.39 -10.63 -23.88
N MET A 109 -9.15 -11.58 -23.36
CA MET A 109 -9.88 -11.43 -22.10
C MET A 109 -8.93 -11.19 -20.92
N ASN A 110 -7.88 -12.00 -20.79
CA ASN A 110 -6.90 -11.84 -19.72
C ASN A 110 -6.17 -10.50 -19.82
N MET A 111 -5.71 -10.10 -21.00
CA MET A 111 -5.04 -8.79 -21.17
C MET A 111 -5.97 -7.62 -20.83
N ASN A 112 -7.25 -7.69 -21.25
CA ASN A 112 -8.23 -6.66 -20.91
C ASN A 112 -8.50 -6.56 -19.40
N LEU A 113 -8.57 -7.70 -18.70
CA LEU A 113 -8.73 -7.71 -17.25
C LEU A 113 -7.48 -7.19 -16.53
N ALA A 114 -6.29 -7.57 -16.98
CA ALA A 114 -5.02 -7.08 -16.45
C ALA A 114 -4.93 -5.55 -16.56
N THR A 115 -5.25 -4.98 -17.72
CA THR A 115 -5.25 -3.52 -17.92
C THR A 115 -6.25 -2.81 -17.00
N LYS A 116 -7.43 -3.41 -16.76
CA LYS A 116 -8.42 -2.84 -15.82
C LYS A 116 -7.88 -2.82 -14.40
N LEU A 117 -7.30 -3.93 -13.92
CA LEU A 117 -6.74 -4.00 -12.57
C LEU A 117 -5.51 -3.11 -12.40
N GLN A 118 -4.66 -2.97 -13.42
CA GLN A 118 -3.53 -2.04 -13.39
C GLN A 118 -4.00 -0.59 -13.22
N ARG A 119 -5.08 -0.18 -13.89
CA ARG A 119 -5.69 1.15 -13.64
C ARG A 119 -6.22 1.28 -12.22
N THR A 120 -6.89 0.25 -11.70
CA THR A 120 -7.31 0.24 -10.28
C THR A 120 -6.12 0.36 -9.34
N PHE A 121 -5.01 -0.32 -9.62
CA PHE A 121 -3.80 -0.26 -8.80
C PHE A 121 -3.21 1.15 -8.77
N LEU A 122 -3.15 1.85 -9.92
CA LEU A 122 -2.75 3.27 -9.97
C LEU A 122 -3.67 4.16 -9.13
N GLN A 123 -5.00 3.97 -9.21
CA GLN A 123 -5.95 4.72 -8.39
C GLN A 123 -5.77 4.46 -6.89
N GLN A 124 -5.39 3.23 -6.51
CA GLN A 124 -5.10 2.89 -5.11
C GLN A 124 -3.80 3.53 -4.62
N ILE A 125 -2.78 3.65 -5.48
CA ILE A 125 -1.55 4.41 -5.18
C ILE A 125 -1.91 5.86 -4.88
N ASP A 126 -2.67 6.52 -5.76
CA ASP A 126 -3.10 7.91 -5.56
C ASP A 126 -3.90 8.09 -4.26
N ALA A 127 -4.79 7.13 -3.96
CA ALA A 127 -5.58 7.14 -2.73
C ALA A 127 -4.68 7.00 -1.48
N LEU A 128 -3.68 6.11 -1.52
CA LEU A 128 -2.74 5.93 -0.42
C LEU A 128 -1.88 7.18 -0.20
N GLU A 129 -1.40 7.81 -1.27
CA GLU A 129 -0.62 9.06 -1.18
C GLU A 129 -1.44 10.20 -0.58
N LYS A 130 -2.71 10.33 -0.97
CA LYS A 130 -3.66 11.30 -0.39
C LYS A 130 -3.93 11.05 1.09
N LEU A 131 -4.12 9.79 1.49
CA LEU A 131 -4.28 9.41 2.91
C LEU A 131 -3.06 9.81 3.74
N ARG A 132 -1.86 9.78 3.14
CA ARG A 132 -0.59 10.18 3.76
C ARG A 132 -0.31 11.69 3.69
N GLY A 133 -1.28 12.49 3.24
CA GLY A 133 -1.16 13.95 3.16
C GLY A 133 -0.31 14.46 1.99
N LYS A 134 0.15 13.59 1.08
CA LYS A 134 0.78 14.04 -0.16
C LYS A 134 -0.30 14.59 -1.09
N GLY A 135 -0.08 15.79 -1.63
CA GLY A 135 -1.03 16.46 -2.53
C GLY A 135 -2.06 17.36 -1.85
N GLN A 136 -1.97 17.60 -0.53
CA GLN A 136 -2.70 18.71 0.08
C GLN A 136 -1.98 20.03 -0.23
N GLN A 137 -2.60 20.88 -1.03
CA GLN A 137 -2.26 22.30 -1.05
C GLN A 137 -2.76 22.90 0.26
N THR A 138 -1.86 23.15 1.20
CA THR A 138 -2.20 23.84 2.46
C THR A 138 -2.54 25.30 2.14
N VAL A 139 -3.82 25.61 1.90
CA VAL A 139 -4.30 26.99 1.80
C VAL A 139 -4.48 27.52 3.22
N ARG A 140 -3.52 28.34 3.68
CA ARG A 140 -3.63 29.07 4.94
C ARG A 140 -4.25 30.44 4.67
N VAL A 141 -5.40 30.70 5.26
CA VAL A 141 -6.04 32.03 5.22
C VAL A 141 -5.47 32.86 6.36
N GLU A 142 -4.81 33.96 6.03
CA GLU A 142 -4.31 34.95 6.98
C GLU A 142 -4.88 36.33 6.63
N HIS A 143 -5.33 37.10 7.63
CA HIS A 143 -5.68 38.49 7.43
C HIS A 143 -4.38 39.32 7.41
N VAL A 144 -4.04 39.86 6.24
CA VAL A 144 -2.92 40.78 6.07
C VAL A 144 -3.47 42.19 5.90
N THR A 145 -3.11 43.10 6.79
CA THR A 145 -3.43 44.53 6.66
C THR A 145 -2.25 45.26 6.04
N VAL A 146 -2.46 45.84 4.85
CA VAL A 146 -1.49 46.74 4.22
C VAL A 146 -1.88 48.17 4.59
N ASN A 147 -1.02 48.83 5.37
CA ASN A 147 -1.23 50.21 5.78
C ASN A 147 -0.94 51.19 4.63
N ALA A 148 -1.39 52.44 4.77
CA ALA A 148 -1.13 53.50 3.78
C ALA A 148 0.38 53.64 3.50
N GLY A 149 0.75 53.59 2.22
CA GLY A 149 2.15 53.59 1.77
C GLY A 149 2.84 52.22 1.73
N GLY A 150 2.21 51.16 2.25
CA GLY A 150 2.71 49.79 2.15
C GLY A 150 2.42 49.15 0.79
N GLN A 151 3.31 48.25 0.35
CA GLN A 151 3.12 47.43 -0.86
C GLN A 151 3.33 45.96 -0.51
N ALA A 152 2.48 45.09 -1.06
CA ALA A 152 2.58 43.65 -0.92
C ALA A 152 2.84 43.03 -2.28
N ILE A 153 3.80 42.10 -2.35
CA ILE A 153 4.13 41.33 -3.55
C ILE A 153 3.60 39.91 -3.35
N VAL A 154 2.81 39.41 -4.30
CA VAL A 154 2.30 38.03 -4.29
C VAL A 154 2.98 37.25 -5.42
N GLY A 155 3.69 36.19 -5.06
CA GLY A 155 4.41 35.35 -6.01
C GLY A 155 5.74 34.85 -5.45
N HIS A 156 6.50 34.12 -6.28
CA HIS A 156 7.84 33.66 -5.96
C HIS A 156 8.83 34.83 -6.08
N VAL A 157 9.51 35.19 -4.99
CA VAL A 157 10.47 36.31 -4.96
C VAL A 157 11.89 35.76 -4.83
N GLU A 158 12.69 35.92 -5.88
CA GLU A 158 14.13 35.64 -5.84
C GLU A 158 14.90 36.94 -5.67
N HIS A 159 15.57 37.10 -4.52
CA HIS A 159 16.49 38.22 -4.33
C HIS A 159 17.84 37.89 -4.98
N LYS A 160 18.13 38.52 -6.12
CA LYS A 160 19.50 38.58 -6.64
C LYS A 160 20.31 39.53 -5.73
N GLN A 161 21.25 38.97 -4.98
CA GLN A 161 22.24 39.73 -4.23
C GLN A 161 23.11 40.52 -5.24
N GLY A 162 22.88 41.83 -5.33
CA GLY A 162 23.65 42.72 -6.19
C GLY A 162 25.07 42.88 -5.64
N GLY A 163 26.05 42.51 -6.45
CA GLY A 163 27.47 42.71 -6.16
C GLY A 163 27.83 44.18 -6.10
N GLU A 164 28.64 44.52 -5.10
CA GLU A 164 29.27 45.82 -4.91
C GLU A 164 30.32 46.04 -6.01
N GLY A 165 30.28 47.22 -6.63
CA GLY A 165 31.32 47.77 -7.48
C GLY A 165 31.60 49.21 -7.06
#